data_AF-A0A923C247-F1
#
_entry.id   AF-A0A923C247-F1
#
_cell.length_a   1.000
_cell.length_b   1.000
_cell.length_c   1.000
_cell.angle_alpha   90.00
_cell.angle_beta   90.00
_cell.angle_gamma   90.00
#
_symmetry.space_group_name_H-M   'P 1'
#
loop_
_entity.id
_entity.type
_entity.pdbx_description
1 polymer ?
#
loop_
_entity_poly.entity_id
_entity_poly.type
_entity_poly.pdbx_seq_one_letter_code
_entity_poly.pdbx_strand_id
1 'polypeptide(L)' 'MQFLDLEFVADQFQQYADSDPVHWNSEEGCIKFGETPVFYKRFDDHFEIEIDGVTMEIPRI' A
#
# COMPACT_ATOMS: atom_id res chain seq x y z
N MET A 1 5.57 12.03 17.41
CA MET A 1 5.29 11.52 16.06
C MET A 1 5.77 10.09 16.04
N GLN A 2 4.85 9.12 15.95
CA GLN A 2 5.25 7.75 15.67
C GLN A 2 5.76 7.74 14.23
N PHE A 3 7.01 7.35 14.04
CA PHE A 3 7.51 7.03 12.71
C PHE A 3 6.74 5.79 12.26
N LEU A 4 5.84 5.96 11.29
CA LEU A 4 5.25 4.83 10.60
C LEU A 4 6.41 4.08 9.94
N ASP A 5 6.63 2.83 10.33
CA ASP A 5 7.63 2.00 9.68
C ASP A 5 7.08 1.64 8.29
N LEU A 6 7.58 2.35 7.28
CA LEU A 6 7.09 2.23 5.92
C LEU A 6 7.40 0.85 5.33
N GLU A 7 8.45 0.16 5.81
CA GLU A 7 8.74 -1.22 5.42
C GLU A 7 7.67 -2.18 5.99
N PHE A 8 7.23 -1.94 7.23
CA PHE A 8 6.11 -2.69 7.81
C PHE A 8 4.80 -2.46 7.05
N VAL A 9 4.52 -1.22 6.64
CA VAL A 9 3.31 -0.91 5.85
C VAL A 9 3.38 -1.57 4.48
N ALA A 10 4.55 -1.57 3.83
CA ALA A 10 4.77 -2.24 2.56
C ALA A 10 4.54 -3.76 2.65
N ASP A 11 5.09 -4.42 3.68
CA ASP A 11 4.92 -5.86 3.89
C ASP A 11 3.46 -6.23 4.19
N GLN A 12 2.78 -5.45 5.03
CA GLN A 12 1.36 -5.64 5.30
C GLN A 12 0.50 -5.37 4.06
N PHE A 13 0.87 -4.39 3.23
CA PHE A 13 0.20 -4.10 1.98
C PHE A 13 0.32 -5.26 1.00
N GLN A 14 1.53 -5.82 0.83
CA GLN A 14 1.79 -6.98 -0.02
C GLN A 14 0.94 -8.20 0.42
N GLN A 15 0.94 -8.50 1.73
CA GLN A 15 0.12 -9.58 2.29
C GLN A 15 -1.38 -9.34 2.10
N TYR A 16 -1.85 -8.10 2.28
CA TYR A 16 -3.25 -7.75 2.07
C TYR A 16 -3.64 -7.89 0.61
N ALA A 17 -2.80 -7.40 -0.31
CA ALA A 17 -2.98 -7.50 -1.75
C ALA A 17 -3.06 -8.96 -2.23
N ASP A 18 -2.29 -9.87 -1.63
CA ASP A 18 -2.33 -11.30 -1.95
C ASP A 18 -3.58 -12.00 -1.39
N SER A 19 -4.22 -11.44 -0.35
CA SER A 19 -5.35 -12.05 0.37
C SER A 19 -6.74 -11.60 -0.09
N ASP A 20 -6.88 -10.43 -0.73
CA ASP A 20 -8.17 -9.89 -1.19
C ASP A 20 -8.27 -9.82 -2.73
N PRO A 21 -8.91 -10.82 -3.38
CA PRO A 21 -9.06 -10.86 -4.84
C PRO A 21 -9.99 -9.78 -5.40
N VAL A 22 -10.77 -9.07 -4.58
CA VAL A 22 -11.62 -7.96 -5.02
C VAL A 22 -10.79 -6.69 -5.21
N HIS A 23 -9.87 -6.41 -4.27
CA HIS A 23 -8.94 -5.29 -4.38
C HIS A 23 -7.86 -5.52 -5.45
N TRP A 24 -7.57 -6.77 -5.79
CA TRP A 24 -6.62 -7.15 -6.85
C TRP A 24 -7.05 -6.75 -8.27
N ASN A 25 -8.34 -6.53 -8.53
CA ASN A 25 -8.80 -6.13 -9.86
C ASN A 25 -8.68 -4.62 -10.12
N SER A 26 -8.41 -3.83 -9.10
CA SER A 26 -8.28 -2.38 -9.22
C SER A 26 -6.82 -1.98 -9.40
N GLU A 27 -6.57 -1.07 -10.34
CA GLU A 27 -5.25 -0.45 -10.52
C GLU A 27 -4.92 0.55 -9.41
N GLU A 28 -5.92 1.04 -8.68
CA GLU A 28 -5.76 1.95 -7.56
C GLU A 28 -6.80 1.71 -6.46
N GLY A 29 -6.48 2.12 -5.24
CA GLY A 29 -7.39 2.00 -4.11
C GLY A 29 -6.93 2.73 -2.86
N CYS A 30 -7.70 2.57 -1.78
CA CYS A 30 -7.40 3.15 -0.49
C CYS A 30 -7.68 2.14 0.61
N ILE A 31 -6.69 1.87 1.44
CA ILE A 31 -6.84 1.07 2.66
C ILE A 31 -6.59 1.95 3.88
N LYS A 32 -7.11 1.53 5.04
CA LYS A 32 -6.90 2.25 6.30
C LYS A 32 -6.04 1.41 7.23
N PHE A 33 -4.88 1.96 7.62
CA PHE A 33 -4.09 1.41 8.72
C PHE A 33 -4.42 2.21 9.98
N GLY A 34 -5.32 1.66 10.80
CA GLY A 34 -5.90 2.41 11.92
C GLY A 34 -6.73 3.59 11.41
N GLU A 35 -6.31 4.81 11.76
CA GLU A 35 -6.94 6.07 11.30
C GLU A 35 -6.25 6.68 10.07
N THR A 36 -5.08 6.14 9.68
CA THR A 36 -4.28 6.69 8.57
C THR A 36 -4.75 6.08 7.25
N PRO A 37 -5.24 6.89 6.29
CA PRO A 37 -5.52 6.43 4.94
C PRO A 37 -4.21 6.20 4.18
N VAL A 38 -4.14 5.07 3.49
CA VAL A 38 -3.03 4.67 2.63
C VAL A 38 -3.60 4.43 1.25
N PHE A 39 -3.26 5.33 0.33
CA PHE A 39 -3.65 5.22 -1.06
C PHE A 39 -2.61 4.40 -1.80
N TYR A 40 -3.05 3.55 -2.72
CA TYR A 40 -2.14 2.73 -3.50
C TYR A 40 -2.47 2.78 -4.97
N LYS A 41 -1.45 2.61 -5.80
CA LYS A 41 -1.55 2.30 -7.23
C LYS A 41 -0.68 1.11 -7.54
N ARG A 42 -1.18 0.21 -8.37
CA ARG A 42 -0.49 -1.00 -8.79
C ARG A 42 0.02 -0.84 -10.21
N PHE A 43 1.28 -1.19 -10.38
CA PHE A 43 1.93 -1.37 -11.66
C PHE A 43 2.35 -2.84 -11.81
N ASP A 44 2.85 -3.20 -12.99
CA ASP A 44 3.24 -4.58 -13.27
C ASP A 44 4.38 -5.06 -12.34
N ASP A 45 5.32 -4.17 -12.02
CA ASP A 45 6.58 -4.45 -11.30
C ASP A 45 6.71 -3.77 -9.93
N HIS A 46 5.82 -2.83 -9.58
CA HIS A 46 5.84 -2.13 -8.29
C HIS A 46 4.46 -1.63 -7.86
N PHE A 47 4.37 -1.16 -6.62
CA PHE A 47 3.25 -0.38 -6.10
C PHE A 47 3.72 1.02 -5.77
N GLU A 48 2.92 2.03 -6.09
CA GLU A 48 3.04 3.36 -5.49
C GLU A 48 2.11 3.44 -4.30
N ILE A 49 2.60 3.94 -3.17
CA ILE A 49 1.81 4.15 -1.97
C ILE A 49 1.92 5.61 -1.55
N GLU A 50 0.79 6.24 -1.23
CA GLU A 50 0.75 7.58 -0.64
C GLU A 50 0.16 7.52 0.79
N ILE A 51 0.90 8.09 1.73
CA ILE A 51 0.52 8.19 3.15
C ILE A 51 0.83 9.60 3.64
N ASP A 52 -0.17 10.31 4.18
CA ASP A 52 -0.03 11.69 4.69
C ASP A 52 0.69 12.66 3.72
N GLY A 53 0.45 12.48 2.42
CA GLY A 53 1.05 13.29 1.35
C GLY A 53 2.49 12.92 0.98
N VAL A 54 3.03 11.83 1.54
CA VAL A 54 4.32 11.23 1.15
C VAL A 54 4.05 10.05 0.23
N THR A 55 4.60 10.10 -0.98
CA THR A 55 4.53 9.00 -1.95
C THR A 55 5.81 8.18 -1.96
N MET A 56 5.68 6.87 -2.09
CA MET A 56 6.79 5.93 -2.18
C MET A 56 6.52 4.77 -3.14
N GLU A 57 7.58 4.24 -3.73
CA GLU A 57 7.53 3.05 -4.60
C GLU A 57 7.99 1.82 -3.82
N ILE A 58 7.21 0.74 -3.92
CA ILE A 58 7.50 -0.56 -3.31
C ILE A 58 7.63 -1.58 -4.45
N PRO A 59 8.82 -2.18 -4.64
CA PRO A 59 9.00 -3.20 -5.66
C PRO A 59 8.16 -4.42 -5.31
N ARG A 60 7.60 -5.06 -6.34
CA ARG A 60 6.83 -6.29 -6.18
C ARG A 60 7.81 -7.46 -6.07
N ILE A 61 7.78 -8.16 -4.93
CA ILE A 61 8.68 -9.29 -4.61
C ILE A 61 8.01 -10.63 -4.95
#